data_AF-A0A7D9J7M3-F1
#
_entry.id   AF-A0A7D9J7M3-F1
#
_cell.length_a   1.000
_cell.length_b   1.000
_cell.length_c   1.000
_cell.angle_alpha   90.00
_cell.angle_beta   90.00
_cell.angle_gamma   90.00
#
_symmetry.space_group_name_H-M   'P 1'
#
loop_
_entity.id
_entity.type
_entity.pdbx_description
1 polymer ?
#
loop_
_entity_poly.entity_id
_entity_poly.type
_entity_poly.pdbx_seq_one_letter_code
_entity_poly.pdbx_strand_id
1 'polypeptide(L)'
;MECIWTSGWHTFQCNSQQIERWWRELHERLEKFFKHQINWLKDRGHYDPHSDQDRMLIAFLMIPVLQKQLDSFKDTVWNCHRIRTQKETLLPDGVRIIWWPVTEDQLKDVAELSGVLELDDDFIQSESREKCERIIPFPGDVEPDQCADAYVYLKDNFLNS
;
A
#
# COMPACT_ATOMS: atom_id res chain seq x y z
N MET A 1 11.66 7.86 -31.48
CA MET A 1 10.23 8.12 -31.76
C MET A 1 9.94 9.52 -31.28
N GLU A 2 9.94 10.44 -32.23
CA GLU A 2 9.72 11.87 -32.02
C GLU A 2 8.22 12.13 -31.93
N CYS A 3 7.78 12.82 -30.89
CA CYS A 3 6.47 13.44 -30.87
C CYS A 3 6.66 14.91 -31.27
N ILE A 4 6.43 15.20 -32.54
CA ILE A 4 6.26 16.56 -33.05
C ILE A 4 4.78 16.92 -32.87
N TRP A 5 4.49 17.94 -32.06
CA TRP A 5 3.37 18.85 -32.30
C TRP A 5 3.84 20.27 -32.00
N THR A 6 4.03 21.01 -33.09
CA THR A 6 4.32 22.45 -33.11
C THR A 6 3.02 23.22 -32.98
N SER A 7 2.83 23.93 -31.87
CA SER A 7 2.10 25.21 -31.85
C SER A 7 2.33 25.93 -30.51
N GLY A 8 3.23 26.92 -30.52
CA GLY A 8 3.07 28.18 -29.80
C GLY A 8 3.00 28.24 -28.27
N TRP A 9 3.10 27.14 -27.52
CA TRP A 9 2.98 27.16 -26.06
C TRP A 9 4.18 26.51 -25.41
N HIS A 10 4.73 27.21 -24.41
CA HIS A 10 5.87 26.78 -23.61
C HIS A 10 5.73 25.30 -23.24
N THR A 11 6.73 24.50 -23.61
CA THR A 11 6.84 23.11 -23.18
C THR A 11 6.88 23.07 -21.66
N PHE A 12 5.76 22.73 -21.05
CA PHE A 12 5.63 22.49 -19.62
C PHE A 12 6.22 21.12 -19.29
N GLN A 13 7.55 21.03 -19.28
CA GLN A 13 8.26 19.80 -18.96
C GLN A 13 8.93 19.94 -17.60
N CYS A 14 8.14 19.83 -16.53
CA CYS A 14 8.64 19.65 -15.18
C CYS A 14 7.49 19.19 -14.29
N ASN A 15 7.32 17.88 -14.09
CA ASN A 15 6.60 17.25 -12.96
C ASN A 15 6.60 15.69 -13.01
N SER A 16 6.88 15.05 -14.16
CA SER A 16 6.80 13.58 -14.26
C SER A 16 8.01 12.84 -13.66
N GLN A 17 9.24 13.38 -13.77
CA GLN A 17 10.46 12.64 -13.38
C GLN A 17 10.58 12.35 -11.87
N GLN A 18 10.09 13.24 -11.00
CA GLN A 18 10.12 13.03 -9.55
C GLN A 18 9.07 12.02 -9.10
N ILE A 19 7.86 12.14 -9.66
CA ILE A 19 6.77 11.19 -9.46
C ILE A 19 7.20 9.81 -9.96
N GLU A 20 7.77 9.71 -11.17
CA GLU A 20 8.35 8.49 -11.73
C GLU A 20 9.47 7.90 -10.87
N ARG A 21 10.31 8.74 -10.26
CA ARG A 21 11.35 8.29 -9.31
C ARG A 21 10.74 7.70 -8.04
N TRP A 22 9.72 8.31 -7.47
CA TRP A 22 9.04 7.77 -6.29
C TRP A 22 8.26 6.51 -6.59
N TRP A 23 7.57 6.44 -7.74
CA TRP A 23 6.95 5.20 -8.20
C TRP A 23 7.98 4.10 -8.37
N ARG A 24 9.15 4.39 -8.94
CA ARG A 24 10.25 3.42 -9.05
C ARG A 24 10.73 2.98 -7.67
N GLU A 25 10.90 3.90 -6.72
CA GLU A 25 11.37 3.59 -5.36
C GLU A 25 10.35 2.76 -4.59
N LEU A 26 9.06 3.07 -4.74
CA LEU A 26 7.94 2.28 -4.21
C LEU A 26 7.95 0.86 -4.81
N HIS A 27 8.04 0.75 -6.13
CA HIS A 27 8.10 -0.54 -6.82
C HIS A 27 9.31 -1.37 -6.39
N GLU A 28 10.48 -0.75 -6.21
CA GLU A 28 11.71 -1.46 -5.84
C GLU A 28 11.72 -1.87 -4.37
N ARG A 29 11.31 -1.00 -3.46
CA ARG A 29 11.38 -1.25 -2.02
C ARG A 29 10.24 -2.09 -1.47
N LEU A 30 9.04 -1.93 -2.02
CA LEU A 30 7.86 -2.66 -1.57
C LEU A 30 7.52 -3.79 -2.53
N GLU A 31 7.11 -3.45 -3.76
CA GLU A 31 6.52 -4.46 -4.64
C GLU A 31 7.48 -5.61 -4.97
N LYS A 32 8.70 -5.30 -5.45
CA LYS A 32 9.69 -6.34 -5.78
C LYS A 32 10.12 -7.14 -4.55
N PHE A 33 10.27 -6.46 -3.41
CA PHE A 33 10.71 -7.08 -2.16
C PHE A 33 9.69 -8.09 -1.64
N PHE A 34 8.43 -7.69 -1.49
CA PHE A 34 7.37 -8.60 -1.02
C PHE A 34 7.05 -9.68 -2.06
N LYS A 35 7.05 -9.37 -3.36
CA LYS A 35 6.92 -10.40 -4.42
C LYS A 35 8.03 -11.44 -4.35
N HIS A 36 9.26 -11.04 -4.05
CA HIS A 36 10.36 -11.99 -3.89
C HIS A 36 10.09 -12.97 -2.75
N GLN A 37 9.61 -12.48 -1.60
CA GLN A 37 9.27 -13.35 -0.47
C GLN A 37 8.11 -14.30 -0.77
N ILE A 38 7.04 -13.80 -1.41
CA ILE A 38 5.89 -14.63 -1.80
C ILE A 38 6.32 -15.70 -2.81
N ASN A 39 7.16 -15.35 -3.80
CA ASN A 39 7.70 -16.31 -4.74
C ASN A 39 8.59 -17.34 -4.04
N TRP A 40 9.41 -16.94 -3.08
CA TRP A 40 10.21 -17.87 -2.29
C TRP A 40 9.34 -18.85 -1.51
N LEU A 41 8.25 -18.38 -0.89
CA LEU A 41 7.28 -19.23 -0.19
C LEU A 41 6.61 -20.22 -1.15
N LYS A 42 6.26 -19.76 -2.37
CA LYS A 42 5.68 -20.58 -3.42
C LYS A 42 6.65 -21.65 -3.92
N ASP A 43 7.87 -21.27 -4.25
CA ASP A 43 8.90 -22.14 -4.82
C ASP A 43 9.33 -23.23 -3.83
N ARG A 44 9.25 -22.95 -2.53
CA ARG A 44 9.48 -23.94 -1.46
C ARG A 44 8.25 -24.78 -1.09
N GLY A 45 7.09 -24.54 -1.72
CA GLY A 45 5.85 -25.26 -1.45
C GLY A 45 5.16 -24.88 -0.14
N HIS A 46 5.56 -23.78 0.50
CA HIS A 46 4.89 -23.28 1.70
C HIS A 46 3.60 -22.52 1.38
N TYR A 47 3.53 -21.89 0.20
CA TYR A 47 2.38 -21.09 -0.23
C TYR A 47 1.76 -21.62 -1.52
N ASP A 48 0.46 -21.93 -1.48
CA ASP A 48 -0.35 -22.26 -2.65
C ASP A 48 -1.28 -21.08 -3.01
N PRO A 49 -1.08 -20.41 -4.16
CA PRO A 49 -1.97 -19.35 -4.64
C PRO A 49 -3.42 -19.80 -4.86
N HIS A 50 -3.66 -21.09 -5.08
CA HIS A 50 -5.00 -21.63 -5.32
C HIS A 50 -5.73 -22.00 -4.03
N SER A 51 -5.04 -22.04 -2.89
CA SER A 51 -5.63 -22.30 -1.58
C SER A 51 -6.19 -21.02 -0.98
N ASP A 52 -7.51 -20.99 -0.73
CA ASP A 52 -8.19 -19.85 -0.10
C ASP A 52 -7.61 -19.53 1.28
N GLN A 53 -7.26 -20.58 2.04
CA GLN A 53 -6.62 -20.44 3.35
C GLN A 53 -5.24 -19.80 3.23
N ASP A 54 -4.41 -20.23 2.28
CA ASP A 54 -3.07 -19.67 2.13
C ASP A 54 -3.14 -18.19 1.69
N ARG A 55 -4.07 -17.85 0.79
CA ARG A 55 -4.34 -16.46 0.41
C ARG A 55 -4.81 -15.61 1.59
N MET A 56 -5.66 -16.17 2.45
CA MET A 56 -6.13 -15.49 3.65
C MET A 56 -5.01 -15.27 4.67
N LEU A 57 -4.21 -16.30 4.98
CA LEU A 57 -3.11 -16.22 5.95
C LEU A 57 -2.03 -15.24 5.50
N ILE A 58 -1.70 -15.25 4.21
CA ILE A 58 -0.69 -14.32 3.69
C ILE A 58 -1.22 -12.89 3.66
N ALA A 59 -2.52 -12.69 3.39
CA ALA A 59 -3.17 -11.39 3.46
C ALA A 59 -3.20 -10.85 4.90
N PHE A 60 -3.56 -11.68 5.88
CA PHE A 60 -3.56 -11.33 7.30
C PHE A 60 -2.21 -10.77 7.76
N LEU A 61 -1.13 -11.44 7.36
CA LEU A 61 0.22 -11.08 7.78
C LEU A 61 0.80 -9.92 6.98
N MET A 62 0.79 -10.00 5.64
CA MET A 62 1.54 -9.07 4.81
C MET A 62 0.82 -7.73 4.60
N ILE A 63 -0.52 -7.68 4.63
CA ILE A 63 -1.25 -6.40 4.44
C ILE A 63 -0.90 -5.39 5.53
N PRO A 64 -0.94 -5.72 6.84
CA PRO A 64 -0.56 -4.78 7.89
C PRO A 64 0.90 -4.31 7.81
N VAL A 65 1.82 -5.22 7.45
CA VAL A 65 3.24 -4.87 7.25
C VAL A 65 3.39 -3.92 6.07
N LEU A 66 2.78 -4.24 4.92
CA LEU A 66 2.77 -3.37 3.74
C LEU A 66 2.18 -1.99 4.06
N GLN A 67 1.09 -1.93 4.81
CA GLN A 67 0.44 -0.68 5.22
C GLN A 67 1.40 0.18 6.06
N LYS A 68 2.06 -0.41 7.07
CA LYS A 68 3.06 0.30 7.89
C LYS A 68 4.23 0.83 7.06
N GLN A 69 4.70 0.05 6.09
CA GLN A 69 5.78 0.49 5.19
C GLN A 69 5.32 1.60 4.24
N LEU A 70 4.08 1.56 3.76
CA LEU A 70 3.46 2.61 2.95
C LEU A 70 3.26 3.91 3.74
N ASP A 71 2.81 3.81 4.99
CA ASP A 71 2.64 4.97 5.87
C ASP A 71 3.99 5.62 6.21
N SER A 72 5.02 4.81 6.49
CA SER A 72 6.38 5.31 6.65
C SER A 72 6.89 6.02 5.39
N PHE A 73 6.67 5.45 4.20
CA PHE A 73 7.05 6.08 2.93
C PHE A 73 6.29 7.39 2.69
N LYS A 74 4.99 7.41 3.01
CA LYS A 74 4.14 8.60 2.93
C LYS A 74 4.73 9.74 3.78
N ASP A 75 5.09 9.45 5.03
CA ASP A 75 5.54 10.49 5.95
C ASP A 75 6.97 10.95 5.70
N THR A 76 7.86 10.04 5.27
CA THR A 76 9.29 10.34 5.11
C THR A 76 9.68 10.81 3.71
N VAL A 77 8.99 10.32 2.66
CA VAL A 77 9.34 10.61 1.25
C VAL A 77 8.29 11.49 0.59
N TRP A 78 7.01 11.14 0.72
CA TRP A 78 5.92 11.80 0.00
C TRP A 78 5.48 13.14 0.63
N ASN A 79 5.44 13.23 1.95
CA ASN A 79 5.02 14.44 2.68
C ASN A 79 6.17 15.43 2.88
N CYS A 80 7.42 14.95 2.94
CA CYS A 80 8.60 15.80 3.06
C CYS A 80 9.07 16.43 1.74
N HIS A 81 8.42 16.13 0.60
CA HIS A 81 8.83 16.74 -0.65
C HIS A 81 8.43 18.22 -0.72
N ARG A 82 9.37 19.05 -1.18
CA ARG A 82 9.13 20.47 -1.38
C ARG A 82 8.58 20.70 -2.78
N ILE A 83 7.31 21.06 -2.89
CA ILE A 83 6.70 21.54 -4.13
C ILE A 83 7.48 22.79 -4.56
N ARG A 84 8.01 22.80 -5.79
CA ARG A 84 8.69 23.98 -6.35
C ARG A 84 7.66 25.04 -6.73
N THR A 85 8.04 26.29 -6.51
CA THR A 85 7.30 27.49 -6.89
C THR A 85 6.92 27.43 -8.38
N GLN A 86 5.63 27.41 -8.70
CA GLN A 86 5.13 27.63 -10.05
C GLN A 86 4.81 29.13 -10.20
N LYS A 87 5.27 29.75 -11.30
CA LYS A 87 4.80 31.11 -11.66
C LYS A 87 3.34 30.99 -12.09
N GLU A 88 2.48 31.83 -11.49
CA GLU A 88 1.03 31.89 -11.72
C GLU A 88 0.19 30.74 -11.15
N THR A 89 0.39 30.43 -9.87
CA THR A 89 -0.59 29.66 -9.10
C THR A 89 -1.02 30.44 -7.87
N LEU A 90 -2.33 30.64 -7.68
CA LEU A 90 -2.93 31.30 -6.50
C LEU A 90 -2.83 30.46 -5.21
N LEU A 91 -2.04 29.39 -5.22
CA LEU A 91 -1.89 28.47 -4.10
C LEU A 91 -0.70 28.91 -3.24
N PRO A 92 -0.84 28.93 -1.90
CA PRO A 92 0.24 29.33 -1.01
C PRO A 92 1.42 28.36 -1.12
N ASP A 93 2.62 28.92 -1.27
CA ASP A 93 3.87 28.18 -1.38
C ASP A 93 4.38 27.68 -0.01
N GLY A 94 5.01 26.50 0.00
CA GLY A 94 5.96 26.09 1.06
C GLY A 94 5.65 24.79 1.79
N VAL A 95 4.38 24.40 1.92
CA VAL A 95 3.94 23.11 2.48
C VAL A 95 2.71 22.68 1.68
N ARG A 96 2.64 21.39 1.34
CA ARG A 96 1.48 20.77 0.67
C ARG A 96 0.17 21.34 1.23
N ILE A 97 -0.78 21.56 0.32
CA ILE A 97 -2.20 21.75 0.61
C ILE A 97 -2.54 20.89 1.82
N ILE A 98 -2.72 21.53 2.98
CA ILE A 98 -3.48 20.95 4.08
C ILE A 98 -4.77 20.54 3.38
N TRP A 99 -4.99 19.23 3.29
CA TRP A 99 -6.25 18.63 2.86
C TRP A 99 -7.36 19.62 3.23
N TRP A 100 -8.12 20.12 2.26
CA TRP A 100 -9.37 20.78 2.60
C TRP A 100 -10.02 19.94 3.69
N PRO A 101 -10.42 20.51 4.84
CA PRO A 101 -10.98 19.72 5.92
C PRO A 101 -12.25 19.07 5.36
N VAL A 102 -12.10 17.83 4.90
CA VAL A 102 -13.21 17.04 4.42
C VAL A 102 -14.00 16.76 5.68
N THR A 103 -15.21 17.28 5.72
CA THR A 103 -16.10 17.06 6.86
C THR A 103 -16.58 15.61 6.83
N GLU A 104 -16.92 15.08 8.00
CA GLU A 104 -17.43 13.71 8.15
C GLU A 104 -18.68 13.48 7.27
N ASP A 105 -19.50 14.52 7.11
CA ASP A 105 -20.65 14.52 6.21
C ASP A 105 -20.26 14.33 4.73
N GLN A 106 -19.20 14.99 4.25
CA GLN A 106 -18.73 14.81 2.86
C GLN A 106 -18.17 13.41 2.62
N LEU A 107 -17.52 12.82 3.62
CA LEU A 107 -17.06 11.42 3.53
C LEU A 107 -18.25 10.46 3.44
N LYS A 108 -19.30 10.72 4.22
CA LYS A 108 -20.51 9.90 4.26
C LYS A 108 -21.26 9.93 2.92
N ASP A 109 -21.47 11.11 2.34
CA ASP A 109 -22.15 11.26 1.05
C ASP A 109 -21.42 10.50 -0.07
N VAL A 110 -20.08 10.57 -0.09
CA VAL A 110 -19.26 9.85 -1.08
C VAL A 110 -19.28 8.35 -0.83
N ALA A 111 -19.26 7.92 0.44
CA ALA A 111 -19.31 6.51 0.80
C ALA A 111 -20.65 5.85 0.39
N GLU A 112 -21.76 6.55 0.59
CA GLU A 112 -23.10 6.14 0.14
C GLU A 112 -23.18 6.07 -1.40
N LEU A 113 -22.68 7.09 -2.11
CA LEU A 113 -22.64 7.10 -3.59
C LEU A 113 -21.76 6.00 -4.18
N SER A 114 -20.66 5.68 -3.51
CA SER A 114 -19.73 4.63 -3.94
C SER A 114 -20.24 3.22 -3.64
N GLY A 115 -21.27 3.07 -2.80
CA GLY A 115 -21.69 1.78 -2.25
C GLY A 115 -20.59 1.09 -1.44
N VAL A 116 -19.56 1.83 -1.00
CA VAL A 116 -18.38 1.25 -0.33
C VAL A 116 -18.73 0.69 1.04
N LEU A 117 -19.83 1.18 1.64
CA LEU A 117 -20.35 0.72 2.92
C LEU A 117 -21.19 -0.58 2.83
N GLU A 118 -21.54 -1.02 1.61
CA GLU A 118 -22.34 -2.24 1.40
C GLU A 118 -21.48 -3.48 1.12
N LEU A 119 -20.16 -3.32 1.01
CA LEU A 119 -19.22 -4.42 0.88
C LEU A 119 -18.83 -4.90 2.28
N ASP A 120 -18.83 -6.22 2.49
CA ASP A 120 -18.18 -6.80 3.67
C ASP A 120 -16.71 -6.34 3.68
N ASP A 121 -16.39 -5.46 4.63
CA ASP A 121 -15.14 -4.68 4.72
C ASP A 121 -13.91 -5.59 4.93
N ASP A 122 -14.14 -6.85 5.32
CA ASP A 122 -13.12 -7.79 5.71
C ASP A 122 -12.98 -8.94 4.71
N PHE A 123 -11.89 -8.91 3.94
CA PHE A 123 -11.41 -10.02 3.11
C PHE A 123 -11.17 -11.32 3.93
N ILE A 124 -11.17 -11.23 5.27
CA ILE A 124 -10.84 -12.30 6.20
C ILE A 124 -12.04 -12.53 7.13
N GLN A 125 -12.60 -13.74 7.10
CA GLN A 125 -13.70 -14.12 8.00
C GLN A 125 -13.31 -13.94 9.47
N SER A 126 -14.22 -13.44 10.30
CA SER A 126 -13.96 -13.06 11.70
C SER A 126 -13.40 -14.21 12.54
N GLU A 127 -13.90 -15.44 12.39
CA GLU A 127 -13.38 -16.61 13.11
C GLU A 127 -11.91 -16.90 12.75
N SER A 128 -11.57 -16.76 11.46
CA SER A 128 -10.21 -16.99 10.98
C SER A 128 -9.26 -15.90 11.44
N ARG A 129 -9.73 -14.65 11.47
CA ARG A 129 -8.99 -13.50 12.01
C ARG A 129 -8.67 -13.72 13.48
N GLU A 130 -9.63 -14.11 14.31
CA GLU A 130 -9.40 -14.37 15.73
C GLU A 130 -8.37 -15.50 15.97
N LYS A 131 -8.40 -16.57 15.16
CA LYS A 131 -7.41 -17.64 15.26
C LYS A 131 -6.00 -17.12 14.90
N CYS A 132 -5.89 -16.33 13.84
CA CYS A 132 -4.62 -15.73 13.45
C CYS A 132 -4.09 -14.76 14.51
N GLU A 133 -4.95 -13.94 15.11
CA GLU A 133 -4.60 -12.99 16.18
C GLU A 133 -4.15 -13.67 17.47
N ARG A 134 -4.63 -14.88 17.77
CA ARG A 134 -4.11 -15.69 18.89
C ARG A 134 -2.66 -16.14 18.67
N ILE A 135 -2.26 -16.33 17.42
CA ILE A 135 -0.91 -16.79 17.04
C ILE A 135 0.03 -15.60 16.88
N ILE A 136 -0.40 -14.58 16.11
CA ILE A 136 0.33 -13.33 15.88
C ILE A 136 -0.63 -12.16 16.18
N PRO A 137 -0.60 -11.61 17.41
CA PRO A 137 -1.52 -10.54 17.81
C PRO A 137 -1.30 -9.22 17.08
N PHE A 138 -0.06 -8.92 16.68
CA PHE A 138 0.32 -7.66 16.04
C PHE A 138 1.09 -7.93 14.75
N PRO A 139 0.41 -8.34 13.66
CA PRO A 139 1.07 -8.65 12.39
C PRO A 139 1.83 -7.46 11.81
N GLY A 140 1.43 -6.21 12.10
CA GLY A 140 2.13 -5.00 11.65
C GLY A 140 3.49 -4.76 12.34
N ASP A 141 3.80 -5.46 13.43
CA ASP A 141 5.10 -5.37 14.11
C ASP A 141 6.11 -6.40 13.61
N VAL A 142 5.68 -7.29 12.71
CA VAL A 142 6.59 -8.18 12.00
C VAL A 142 7.47 -7.35 11.07
N GLU A 143 8.79 -7.49 11.24
CA GLU A 143 9.74 -6.82 10.37
C GLU A 143 9.63 -7.37 8.94
N PRO A 144 9.77 -6.53 7.90
CA PRO A 144 9.53 -6.96 6.53
C PRO A 144 10.40 -8.15 6.10
N ASP A 145 11.63 -8.27 6.59
CA ASP A 145 12.55 -9.39 6.31
C ASP A 145 12.14 -10.70 6.98
N GLN A 146 11.34 -10.63 8.04
CA GLN A 146 10.85 -11.80 8.80
C GLN A 146 9.48 -12.29 8.31
N CYS A 147 8.83 -11.62 7.35
CA CYS A 147 7.49 -11.98 6.89
C CYS A 147 7.40 -13.42 6.37
N ALA A 148 8.41 -13.92 5.65
CA ALA A 148 8.42 -15.30 5.17
C ALA A 148 8.43 -16.33 6.31
N ASP A 149 9.27 -16.13 7.31
CA ASP A 149 9.38 -17.03 8.47
C ASP A 149 8.12 -16.95 9.35
N ALA A 150 7.61 -15.73 9.56
CA ALA A 150 6.37 -15.49 10.29
C ALA A 150 5.17 -16.14 9.60
N TYR A 151 5.13 -16.18 8.27
CA TYR A 151 4.10 -16.89 7.52
C TYR A 151 4.14 -18.40 7.76
N VAL A 152 5.34 -19.01 7.70
CA VAL A 152 5.50 -20.45 7.97
C VAL A 152 5.06 -20.78 9.39
N TYR A 153 5.49 -19.98 10.37
CA TYR A 153 5.05 -20.13 11.76
C TYR A 153 3.53 -20.00 11.91
N LEU A 154 2.92 -19.00 11.28
CA LEU A 154 1.47 -18.80 11.30
C LEU A 154 0.74 -20.01 10.72
N LYS A 155 1.17 -20.49 9.56
CA LYS A 155 0.54 -21.63 8.87
C LYS A 155 0.65 -22.92 9.67
N ASP A 156 1.82 -23.22 10.22
CA ASP A 156 2.05 -24.42 11.01
C ASP A 156 1.19 -24.43 12.28
N ASN A 157 1.06 -23.29 12.97
CA ASN A 157 0.23 -23.21 14.18
C ASN A 157 -1.27 -23.17 13.87
N PHE A 158 -1.67 -22.55 12.76
CA PHE A 158 -3.07 -22.49 12.34
C PHE A 158 -3.63 -23.87 11.95
N LEU A 159 -2.79 -24.75 11.39
CA LEU A 159 -3.18 -26.13 11.07
C LEU A 159 -3.21 -27.07 12.28
N ASN A 160 -2.51 -26.71 13.36
CA ASN A 160 -2.40 -27.50 14.59
C ASN A 160 -3.31 -27.02 15.73
N SER A 161 -4.02 -25.90 15.55
CA SER A 161 -4.89 -25.26 16.55
C SER A 161 -6.37 -25.60 16.39
#